data_AF-A0A7K2WBU6-F1
#
_entry.id   AF-A0A7K2WBU6-F1
#
_cell.length_a   1.000
_cell.length_b   1.000
_cell.length_c   1.000
_cell.angle_alpha   90.00
_cell.angle_beta   90.00
_cell.angle_gamma   90.00
#
_symmetry.space_group_name_H-M   'P 1'
#
loop_
_entity.id
_entity.type
_entity.pdbx_description
1 polymer ?
#
loop_
_entity_poly.entity_id
_entity_poly.type
_entity_poly.pdbx_seq_one_letter_code
_entity_poly.pdbx_strand_id
1 'polypeptide(L)'
;MKGSGPFLRGLAALQQYAQREGHVRVPRQWTEHLPTASTGAAGAAEGGGDVSAVRLGVWLSNTRQRRENLTGEQRQALAALGVDWAA
;
A
#
# COMPACT_ATOMS: atom_id res chain seq x y z
N MET A 1 -0.52 1.01 -16.88
CA MET A 1 -1.33 1.93 -16.02
C MET A 1 -0.40 2.56 -15.00
N LYS A 2 -0.17 3.88 -15.05
CA LYS A 2 0.81 4.58 -14.18
C LYS A 2 0.11 5.03 -12.90
N GLY A 3 -0.02 4.14 -11.92
CA GLY A 3 -0.22 4.57 -10.54
C GLY A 3 1.02 5.35 -10.09
N SER A 4 0.85 6.56 -9.56
CA SER A 4 1.98 7.36 -9.06
C SER A 4 2.80 6.54 -8.05
N GLY A 5 4.14 6.56 -8.13
CA GLY A 5 5.03 5.73 -7.31
C GLY A 5 4.69 5.68 -5.80
N PRO A 6 4.30 6.81 -5.16
CA PRO A 6 3.83 6.83 -3.78
C PRO A 6 2.53 6.06 -3.52
N PHE A 7 1.60 6.02 -4.48
CA PHE A 7 0.36 5.26 -4.35
C PHE A 7 0.64 3.76 -4.39
N LEU A 8 1.42 3.30 -5.38
CA LEU A 8 1.77 1.88 -5.50
C LEU A 8 2.51 1.37 -4.28
N ARG A 9 3.42 2.18 -3.72
CA ARG A 9 4.13 1.84 -2.48
C ARG A 9 3.18 1.73 -1.28
N GLY A 10 2.23 2.66 -1.14
CA GLY A 10 1.23 2.58 -0.07
C GLY A 10 0.29 1.39 -0.23
N LEU A 11 -0.10 1.04 -1.47
CA LEU A 11 -0.90 -0.13 -1.78
C LEU A 11 -0.16 -1.43 -1.44
N ALA A 12 1.12 -1.54 -1.81
CA ALA A 12 1.96 -2.69 -1.45
C ALA A 12 2.11 -2.83 0.07
N ALA A 13 2.28 -1.72 0.79
CA ALA A 13 2.34 -1.71 2.26
C ALA A 13 1.02 -2.19 2.87
N LEU A 14 -0.12 -1.74 2.32
CA LEU A 14 -1.43 -2.19 2.77
C LEU A 14 -1.62 -3.69 2.52
N GLN A 15 -1.18 -4.19 1.37
CA GLN A 15 -1.25 -5.60 1.03
C GLN A 15 -0.40 -6.45 1.99
N GLN A 16 0.84 -6.06 2.26
CA GLN A 16 1.70 -6.75 3.24
C GLN A 16 1.07 -6.77 4.63
N TYR A 17 0.53 -5.62 5.09
CA TYR A 17 -0.17 -5.53 6.37
C TYR A 17 -1.39 -6.46 6.42
N ALA A 18 -2.22 -6.46 5.36
CA ALA A 18 -3.42 -7.29 5.28
C ALA A 18 -3.09 -8.79 5.25
N GLN A 19 -2.01 -9.19 4.57
CA GLN A 19 -1.54 -10.58 4.58
C GLN A 19 -1.07 -11.03 5.96
N ARG A 20 -0.43 -10.13 6.72
CA ARG A 20 0.06 -10.42 8.08
C ARG A 20 -1.07 -10.45 9.12
N GLU A 21 -1.96 -9.47 9.09
CA GLU A 21 -2.97 -9.27 10.13
C GLU A 21 -4.34 -9.86 9.78
N GLY A 22 -4.58 -10.20 8.52
CA GLY A 22 -5.89 -10.65 8.02
C GLY A 22 -6.92 -9.53 7.88
N HIS A 23 -6.54 -8.25 8.08
CA HIS A 23 -7.43 -7.10 7.96
C HIS A 23 -6.70 -5.82 7.53
N VAL A 24 -7.45 -4.82 7.05
CA VAL A 24 -6.94 -3.50 6.66
C VAL A 24 -7.14 -2.40 7.72
N ARG A 25 -7.42 -2.78 8.97
CA ARG A 25 -7.54 -1.85 10.10
C ARG A 25 -6.16 -1.42 10.60
N VAL A 26 -5.59 -0.42 9.95
CA VAL A 26 -4.23 0.08 10.25
C VAL A 26 -4.28 1.17 11.34
N PRO A 27 -3.51 1.05 12.44
CA PRO A 27 -3.35 2.13 13.42
C PRO A 27 -2.80 3.41 12.79
N ARG A 28 -3.27 4.57 13.25
CA ARG A 28 -2.95 5.87 12.63
C ARG A 28 -1.45 6.19 12.56
N GLN A 29 -0.66 5.69 13.51
CA GLN A 29 0.79 5.90 13.60
C GLN A 29 1.62 4.70 13.08
N TRP A 30 0.98 3.67 12.52
CA TRP A 30 1.69 2.50 12.02
C TRP A 30 2.61 2.83 10.85
N THR A 31 3.83 2.30 10.91
CA THR A 31 4.81 2.32 9.83
C THR A 31 5.08 0.90 9.38
N GLU A 32 4.79 0.62 8.12
CA GLU A 32 5.03 -0.68 7.49
C GLU A 32 6.36 -0.64 6.74
N HIS A 33 7.10 -1.74 6.81
CA HIS A 33 8.45 -1.85 6.27
C HIS A 33 8.44 -2.74 5.04
N LEU A 34 8.63 -2.15 3.86
CA LEU A 34 8.59 -2.86 2.58
C LEU A 34 10.00 -3.15 2.04
N PRO A 35 10.28 -4.35 1.52
CA PRO A 35 11.46 -4.60 0.72
C PRO A 35 11.50 -3.67 -0.51
N THR A 36 12.60 -2.95 -0.71
CA THR A 36 12.73 -1.96 -1.80
C THR A 36 12.66 -2.60 -3.20
N ALA A 37 12.95 -3.90 -3.30
CA ALA A 37 12.77 -4.67 -4.54
C ALA A 37 11.28 -4.81 -4.96
N SER A 38 10.31 -4.48 -4.10
CA SER A 38 8.88 -4.64 -4.37
C SER A 38 8.26 -3.51 -5.22
N THR A 39 8.97 -3.06 -6.25
CA THR A 39 8.36 -2.29 -7.35
C THR A 39 8.61 -3.04 -8.66
N GLY A 40 7.87 -4.13 -8.86
CA GLY A 40 7.68 -4.77 -10.16
C GLY A 40 8.95 -5.10 -10.96
N ALA A 41 9.71 -6.10 -10.50
CA ALA A 41 10.48 -6.95 -11.40
C ALA A 41 10.66 -8.32 -10.72
N ALA A 42 10.15 -9.37 -11.35
CA ALA A 42 10.50 -10.74 -11.01
C ALA A 42 11.99 -10.93 -11.29
N GLY A 43 12.77 -11.05 -10.22
CA GLY A 43 14.20 -11.32 -10.30
C GLY A 43 14.69 -11.60 -8.88
N ALA A 44 14.99 -12.87 -8.62
CA ALA A 44 15.60 -13.31 -7.39
C ALA A 44 16.83 -12.46 -7.08
N ALA A 45 16.88 -11.83 -5.91
CA ALA A 45 18.08 -11.24 -5.38
C ALA A 45 18.24 -11.72 -3.93
N GLU A 46 19.37 -12.40 -3.70
CA GLU A 46 19.79 -12.93 -2.42
C GLU A 46 20.05 -11.80 -1.41
N GLY A 47 19.71 -12.10 -0.15
CA GLY A 47 20.28 -11.53 1.08
C GLY A 47 20.75 -10.08 1.06
N GLY A 48 19.83 -9.14 1.34
CA GLY A 48 20.19 -7.77 1.76
C GLY A 48 19.52 -6.67 0.94
N GLY A 49 18.20 -6.70 0.77
CA GLY A 49 17.48 -5.59 0.14
C GLY A 49 17.20 -4.47 1.12
N ASP A 50 17.44 -3.22 0.71
CA ASP A 50 17.04 -2.04 1.49
C ASP A 50 15.56 -2.11 1.85
N VAL A 51 15.22 -1.76 3.09
CA VAL A 51 13.83 -1.75 3.57
C VAL A 51 13.33 -0.31 3.60
N SER A 52 12.28 -0.01 2.83
CA SER A 52 11.65 1.31 2.82
C SER A 52 10.53 1.37 3.86
N ALA A 53 10.58 2.40 4.72
CA ALA A 53 9.54 2.66 5.70
C ALA A 53 8.37 3.44 5.07
N VAL A 54 7.15 2.95 5.24
CA VAL A 54 5.91 3.56 4.74
C VAL A 54 5.03 3.88 5.92
N ARG A 55 4.71 5.16 6.15
CA ARG A 55 3.77 5.59 7.19
C ARG A 55 2.34 5.21 6.81
N LEU A 56 2.01 3.92 6.85
CA LEU A 56 0.80 3.33 6.28
C LEU A 56 -0.47 3.94 6.88
N GLY A 57 -0.50 4.14 8.21
CA GLY A 57 -1.66 4.77 8.86
C GLY A 57 -1.90 6.21 8.39
N VAL A 58 -0.82 6.97 8.14
CA VAL A 58 -0.90 8.33 7.57
C VAL A 58 -1.36 8.26 6.12
N TRP A 59 -0.75 7.38 5.34
CA TRP A 59 -1.07 7.22 3.92
C TRP A 59 -2.54 6.86 3.73
N LEU A 60 -3.06 5.85 4.44
CA LEU A 60 -4.46 5.43 4.33
C LEU A 60 -5.43 6.56 4.70
N SER A 61 -5.10 7.35 5.74
CA SER A 61 -5.88 8.51 6.15
C SER A 61 -5.92 9.60 5.07
N ASN A 62 -4.78 9.90 4.45
CA ASN A 62 -4.67 10.90 3.39
C ASN A 62 -5.34 10.42 2.09
N THR A 63 -5.18 9.15 1.74
CA THR A 63 -5.82 8.51 0.59
C THR A 63 -7.34 8.56 0.72
N ARG A 64 -7.87 8.31 1.92
CA ARG A 64 -9.31 8.44 2.21
C ARG A 64 -9.81 9.87 2.06
N GLN A 65 -9.07 10.86 2.57
CA GLN A 65 -9.42 12.28 2.41
C GLN A 65 -9.43 12.70 0.93
N ARG A 66 -8.49 12.19 0.14
CA ARG A 66 -8.36 12.49 -1.29
C ARG A 66 -9.06 11.46 -2.18
N ARG A 67 -10.04 10.72 -1.65
CA ARG A 67 -10.72 9.63 -2.38
C ARG A 67 -11.36 10.07 -3.69
N GLU A 68 -11.78 11.34 -3.76
CA GLU A 68 -12.35 11.98 -4.96
C GLU A 68 -11.32 12.15 -6.08
N ASN A 69 -10.04 12.32 -5.72
CA ASN A 69 -8.93 12.47 -6.67
C ASN A 69 -8.33 11.12 -7.11
N LEU A 70 -8.81 10.00 -6.56
CA LEU A 70 -8.36 8.68 -6.99
C LEU A 70 -8.96 8.34 -8.36
N THR A 71 -8.19 7.63 -9.18
CA THR A 71 -8.75 7.03 -10.39
C THR A 71 -9.66 5.85 -10.02
N GLY A 72 -10.53 5.44 -10.95
CA GLY A 72 -11.36 4.24 -10.76
C GLY A 72 -10.53 2.99 -10.44
N GLU A 73 -9.42 2.81 -11.15
CA GLU A 73 -8.49 1.70 -10.93
C GLU A 73 -7.85 1.72 -9.54
N GLN A 74 -7.49 2.91 -9.04
CA GLN A 74 -6.92 3.05 -7.69
C GLN A 74 -7.94 2.70 -6.61
N ARG A 75 -9.20 3.10 -6.78
CA ARG A 75 -10.29 2.71 -5.87
C ARG A 75 -10.55 1.22 -5.92
N GLN A 76 -10.61 0.62 -7.11
CA GLN A 76 -10.77 -0.82 -7.28
C GLN A 76 -9.64 -1.62 -6.62
N ALA A 77 -8.39 -1.16 -6.76
CA ALA A 77 -7.26 -1.80 -6.10
C ALA A 77 -7.36 -1.77 -4.56
N LEU A 78 -7.85 -0.67 -3.98
CA LEU A 78 -8.11 -0.57 -2.54
C LEU A 78 -9.29 -1.45 -2.11
N ALA A 79 -10.38 -1.45 -2.87
CA ALA A 79 -11.57 -2.26 -2.60
C ALA A 79 -11.24 -3.76 -2.64
N ALA A 80 -10.39 -4.20 -3.58
CA ALA A 80 -9.92 -5.58 -3.69
C ALA A 80 -9.14 -6.05 -2.45
N LEU A 81 -8.53 -5.13 -1.70
CA LEU A 81 -7.84 -5.42 -0.43
C LEU A 81 -8.80 -5.37 0.79
N GLY A 82 -10.08 -5.07 0.59
CA GLY A 82 -11.07 -4.98 1.68
C GLY A 82 -11.21 -3.60 2.30
N VAL A 83 -10.82 -2.53 1.59
CA VAL A 83 -11.02 -1.16 2.07
C VAL A 83 -12.47 -0.71 1.82
N ASP A 84 -13.29 -0.72 2.88
CA ASP A 84 -14.75 -0.53 2.78
C ASP A 84 -15.20 0.77 2.09
N TRP A 85 -14.45 1.86 2.26
CA TRP A 85 -14.83 3.17 1.71
C TRP A 85 -14.39 3.38 0.25
N ALA A 86 -13.65 2.43 -0.32
CA ALA A 86 -13.17 2.46 -1.69
C ALA A 86 -14.04 1.61 -2.63
N ALA A 87 -14.98 0.82 -2.08
CA ALA A 87 -15.98 0.07 -2.82
C ALA A 87 -17.10 0.97 -3.37
#